data_AF-A0A2G9N056-F1
#
_entry.id   AF-A0A2G9N056-F1
#
_cell.length_a   1.000
_cell.length_b   1.000
_cell.length_c   1.000
_cell.angle_alpha   90.00
_cell.angle_beta   90.00
_cell.angle_gamma   90.00
#
_symmetry.space_group_name_H-M   'P 1'
#
loop_
_entity.id
_entity.type
_entity.pdbx_description
1 polymer ?
#
loop_
_entity_poly.entity_id
_entity_poly.type
_entity_poly.pdbx_seq_one_letter_code
_entity_poly.pdbx_strand_id
1 'polypeptide(L)' 'MHDSESDTFVLKSWPEKFCDMLKEVGVDSKSKQIGTDDVEKGDYYSRYFSQTPRMVSNKGCLDVINSNIDVIQIIQKG' A
#
# COMPACT_ATOMS: atom_id res chain seq x y z
N MET A 1 28.76 29.14 1.65
CA MET A 1 27.59 28.76 2.45
C MET A 1 26.76 27.86 1.56
N HIS A 2 26.73 26.56 1.85
CA HIS A 2 26.00 25.57 1.06
C HIS A 2 24.98 24.94 2.02
N ASP A 3 23.90 25.65 2.29
CA ASP A 3 22.76 25.10 3.03
C ASP A 3 21.95 24.27 2.05
N SER A 4 22.36 23.02 1.86
CA SER A 4 21.46 21.96 1.40
C SER A 4 20.58 21.60 2.59
N GLU A 5 19.46 22.29 2.74
CA GLU A 5 18.44 21.97 3.73
C GLU A 5 18.06 20.49 3.62
N SER A 6 18.03 19.81 4.76
CA SER A 6 17.72 18.38 4.86
C SER A 6 16.28 18.12 4.40
N ASP A 7 16.10 17.14 3.51
CA ASP A 7 14.81 16.63 3.04
C ASP A 7 13.77 16.66 4.16
N THR A 8 12.76 17.51 4.00
CA THR A 8 11.63 17.56 4.91
C THR A 8 10.99 16.18 4.90
N PHE A 9 11.07 15.43 6.00
CA PHE A 9 10.42 14.12 6.12
C PHE A 9 8.91 14.30 5.94
N VAL A 10 8.41 14.06 4.73
CA VAL A 10 6.97 14.03 4.48
C VAL A 10 6.44 12.75 5.10
N LEU A 11 5.60 12.89 6.13
CA LEU A 11 4.89 11.78 6.76
C LEU A 11 3.90 11.20 5.74
N LYS A 12 4.35 10.21 4.98
CA LYS A 12 3.52 9.49 4.01
C LYS A 12 3.00 8.18 4.58
N SER A 13 1.72 7.90 4.35
CA SER A 13 1.13 6.60 4.62
C SER A 13 1.75 5.52 3.71
N TRP A 14 1.64 4.24 4.08
CA TRP A 14 2.11 3.16 3.21
C TRP A 14 1.48 3.20 1.81
N PRO A 15 0.15 3.38 1.66
CA PRO A 15 -0.49 3.53 0.36
C PRO A 15 0.10 4.68 -0.46
N GLU A 16 0.37 5.83 0.14
CA GLU A 16 0.99 6.98 -0.55
C GLU A 16 2.40 6.66 -1.05
N LYS A 17 3.23 6.00 -0.21
CA LYS A 17 4.58 5.58 -0.63
C LYS A 17 4.52 4.61 -1.81
N PHE A 18 3.57 3.68 -1.80
CA PHE A 18 3.38 2.78 -2.93
C PHE A 18 2.85 3.50 -4.17
N CYS A 19 2.00 4.51 -4.02
CA CYS A 19 1.59 5.34 -5.15
C CYS A 19 2.79 6.06 -5.80
N ASP A 20 3.71 6.60 -5.00
CA ASP A 20 4.93 7.22 -5.53
C ASP A 20 5.78 6.19 -6.30
N MET A 21 6.01 5.01 -5.72
CA MET A 21 6.77 3.94 -6.37
C MET A 21 6.09 3.43 -7.65
N LEU A 22 4.77 3.30 -7.67
CA LEU A 22 4.02 2.90 -8.86
C LEU A 22 4.13 3.95 -9.96
N LYS A 23 4.09 5.23 -9.57
CA LYS A 23 4.23 6.35 -10.51
C LYS A 23 5.60 6.38 -11.18
N GLU A 24 6.67 6.00 -10.48
CA GLU A 24 8.02 5.85 -11.07
C GLU A 24 8.06 4.78 -12.19
N VAL A 25 7.19 3.77 -12.12
CA VAL A 25 7.05 2.72 -13.14
C VAL A 25 6.01 3.09 -14.21
N GLY A 26 5.41 4.27 -14.12
CA GLY A 26 4.37 4.75 -15.05
C GLY A 26 2.98 4.18 -14.76
N VAL A 27 2.75 3.68 -13.55
CA VAL A 27 1.44 3.20 -13.09
C VAL A 27 0.78 4.28 -12.24
N ASP A 28 -0.32 4.83 -12.73
CA ASP A 28 -1.12 5.78 -11.97
C ASP A 28 -1.95 5.05 -10.91
N SER A 29 -1.92 5.55 -9.68
CA SER A 29 -2.67 4.95 -8.57
C SER A 29 -3.13 5.98 -7.55
N LYS A 30 -4.19 5.63 -6.81
CA LYS A 30 -4.80 6.48 -5.78
C LYS A 30 -4.82 5.76 -4.45
N SER A 31 -4.21 6.36 -3.43
CA SER A 31 -4.25 5.84 -2.06
C SER A 31 -5.65 6.00 -1.46
N LYS A 32 -6.13 4.94 -0.80
CA LYS A 32 -7.33 4.98 0.02
C LYS A 32 -6.97 5.16 1.50
N GLN A 33 -7.90 5.71 2.25
CA GLN A 33 -7.77 5.82 3.71
C GLN A 33 -7.83 4.42 4.32
N ILE A 34 -6.95 4.14 5.28
CA ILE A 34 -6.91 2.84 5.96
C ILE A 34 -8.24 2.60 6.68
N GLY A 35 -8.79 1.40 6.51
CA GLY A 35 -10.01 0.91 7.16
C GLY A 35 -11.30 1.25 6.43
N THR A 36 -11.24 1.89 5.25
CA THR A 36 -12.46 2.28 4.52
C THR A 36 -12.90 1.26 3.48
N ASP A 37 -11.98 0.45 2.96
CA ASP A 37 -12.30 -0.53 1.92
C ASP A 37 -12.78 -1.86 2.52
N ASP A 38 -13.71 -2.53 1.84
CA ASP A 38 -14.26 -3.79 2.31
C ASP A 38 -13.25 -4.95 2.23
N VAL A 39 -12.25 -4.86 1.34
CA VAL A 39 -11.15 -5.84 1.28
C VAL A 39 -10.36 -5.89 2.60
N GLU A 40 -10.38 -4.80 3.37
CA GLU A 40 -9.66 -4.68 4.64
C GLU A 40 -10.30 -5.47 5.78
N LYS A 41 -11.59 -5.82 5.64
CA LYS A 41 -12.39 -6.51 6.65
C LYS A 41 -12.44 -8.02 6.46
N GLY A 42 -11.90 -8.51 5.35
CA GLY A 42 -11.91 -9.94 5.00
C GLY A 42 -10.76 -10.72 5.66
N ASP A 43 -10.91 -12.04 5.62
CA ASP A 43 -9.84 -12.97 5.98
C ASP A 43 -8.74 -12.99 4.89
N TYR A 44 -7.48 -13.06 5.34
CA TYR A 44 -6.33 -13.06 4.44
C TYR A 44 -5.97 -14.48 3.99
N TYR A 45 -6.45 -14.84 2.81
CA TYR A 45 -6.11 -16.12 2.17
C TYR A 45 -4.97 -15.94 1.17
N SER A 46 -3.81 -16.54 1.44
CA SER A 46 -2.71 -16.64 0.47
C SER A 46 -2.41 -18.10 0.17
N ARG A 47 -2.29 -18.41 -1.13
CA ARG A 47 -1.84 -19.73 -1.60
C ARG A 47 -0.45 -20.11 -1.08
N TYR A 48 0.40 -19.11 -0.79
CA TYR A 48 1.73 -19.30 -0.20
C TYR A 48 1.75 -19.36 1.33
N PHE A 49 0.67 -18.92 2.01
CA PHE A 49 0.54 -19.00 3.48
C PHE A 49 -0.39 -20.14 3.91
N SER A 50 -0.53 -21.17 3.08
CA SER A 50 -1.62 -22.15 3.08
C SER A 50 -1.63 -23.17 4.23
N GLN A 51 -0.63 -23.20 5.12
CA GLN A 51 -0.57 -24.23 6.17
C GLN A 51 -0.42 -23.69 7.59
N THR A 52 -0.34 -22.37 7.78
CA THR A 52 -0.26 -21.81 9.13
C THR A 52 -1.01 -20.50 9.17
N PRO A 53 -2.02 -20.34 10.05
CA PRO A 53 -2.62 -19.03 10.28
C PRO A 53 -1.51 -18.09 10.74
N ARG A 54 -1.33 -16.99 10.01
CA ARG A 54 -0.36 -15.94 10.36
C ARG A 54 -1.11 -14.65 10.58
N MET A 55 -0.74 -13.95 11.65
CA MET A 55 -1.19 -12.59 11.85
C MET A 55 -0.60 -11.71 10.76
N VAL A 56 -1.45 -10.94 10.09
CA VAL A 56 -1.04 -9.92 9.14
C VAL A 56 -1.59 -8.58 9.60
N SER A 57 -0.76 -7.56 9.50
CA SER A 57 -1.14 -6.18 9.76
C SER A 57 -1.50 -5.52 8.45
N ASN A 58 -2.75 -5.07 8.35
CA ASN A 58 -3.19 -4.27 7.23
C ASN A 58 -2.53 -2.87 7.28
N LYS A 59 -1.98 -2.42 6.15
CA LYS A 59 -1.35 -1.11 5.99
C LYS A 59 -2.13 -0.18 5.05
N GLY A 60 -3.30 -0.60 4.58
CA GLY A 60 -4.19 0.16 3.72
C GLY A 60 -4.28 -0.42 2.31
N CYS A 61 -5.03 0.28 1.46
CA CYS A 61 -5.26 -0.09 0.08
C CYS A 61 -5.02 1.08 -0.87
N LEU A 62 -4.84 0.76 -2.15
CA LEU A 62 -4.74 1.72 -3.24
C LEU A 62 -5.45 1.17 -4.48
N ASP A 63 -6.03 2.08 -5.25
CA ASP A 63 -6.64 1.81 -6.54
C ASP A 63 -5.62 2.02 -7.64
N VAL A 64 -5.64 1.17 -8.67
CA VAL A 64 -4.81 1.35 -9.86
C VAL A 64 -5.67 1.91 -10.98
N ILE A 65 -5.21 2.98 -11.61
CA ILE A 65 -5.90 3.63 -12.72
C ILE A 65 -5.42 2.97 -14.02
N ASN A 66 -6.34 2.77 -14.98
CA ASN A 66 -6.05 2.15 -16.28
C ASN A 66 -5.49 0.72 -16.21
N SER A 67 -5.93 -0.05 -15.22
CA SER A 67 -5.54 -1.45 -15.06
C SER A 67 -6.78 -2.35 -14.87
N ASN A 68 -6.63 -3.64 -15.16
CA ASN A 68 -7.62 -4.66 -14.82
C ASN A 68 -7.55 -5.08 -13.34
N ILE A 69 -6.73 -4.38 -12.54
CA ILE A 69 -6.59 -4.60 -11.10
C ILE A 69 -7.52 -3.62 -10.40
N ASP A 70 -8.54 -4.15 -9.71
CA ASP A 70 -9.51 -3.32 -8.99
C ASP A 70 -8.88 -2.63 -7.76
N VAL A 71 -8.19 -3.39 -6.91
CA VAL A 71 -7.60 -2.89 -5.67
C VAL A 71 -6.30 -3.62 -5.36
N ILE A 72 -5.33 -2.87 -4.83
CA ILE A 72 -4.11 -3.43 -4.25
C ILE A 72 -4.17 -3.17 -2.75
N GLN A 73 -4.13 -4.25 -1.98
CA GLN A 73 -4.03 -4.19 -0.52
C GLN A 73 -2.58 -4.39 -0.08
N ILE A 74 -2.12 -3.54 0.83
CA ILE A 74 -0.79 -3.62 1.40
C ILE A 74 -0.89 -4.30 2.77
N ILE A 75 -0.25 -5.45 2.91
CA ILE A 75 -0.21 -6.22 4.15
C ILE A 75 1.24 -6.40 4.61
N GLN A 76 1.45 -6.29 5.93
CA GLN A 76 2.72 -6.61 6.56
C GLN A 76 2.57 -7.93 7.33
N LYS A 77 3.49 -8.86 7.06
CA LYS A 77 3.59 -10.10 7.82
C LYS A 77 4.10 -9.80 9.25
N GLY A 78 3.40 -10.35 10.25
CA GLY A 78 3.85 -10.37 11.65
C GLY A 78 4.94 -11.39 11.92
#